data_AF-A0A7W8UBR5-F1
#
_entry.id   AF-A0A7W8UBR5-F1
#
_cell.length_a   1.000
_cell.length_b   1.000
_cell.length_c   1.000
_cell.angle_alpha   90.00
_cell.angle_beta   90.00
_cell.angle_gamma   90.00
#
_symmetry.space_group_name_H-M   'P 1'
#
loop_
_entity.id
_entity.type
_entity.pdbx_description
1 polymer ?
#
loop_
_entity_poly.entity_id
_entity_poly.type
_entity_poly.pdbx_seq_one_letter_code
_entity_poly.pdbx_strand_id
1 'polypeptide(L)'
;MFEIVSTFGDNILAFRHRGPVTDSEFVAIADMVADLPRRGDVLLLLDWVGIKDWAFSAPGGDALLAWRRAAKTIRRIAIVHDPRLNRPAAWLGAVMRQEGVIVRSWRPQHAALAATWLQTDVS
;
A
#
# COMPACT_ATOMS: atom_id res chain seq x y z
N MET A 1 15.25 0.21 1.31
CA MET A 1 15.29 1.51 0.58
C MET A 1 14.02 1.61 -0.23
N PHE A 2 13.18 2.61 0.08
CA PHE A 2 11.93 2.86 -0.63
C PHE A 2 12.21 3.65 -1.90
N GLU A 3 11.79 3.12 -3.04
CA GLU A 3 11.76 3.89 -4.28
C GLU A 3 10.35 4.46 -4.43
N ILE A 4 10.22 5.80 -4.31
CA ILE A 4 8.98 6.50 -4.67
C ILE A 4 9.05 6.73 -6.17
N VAL A 5 8.25 5.98 -6.91
CA VAL A 5 8.18 6.14 -8.37
C VAL A 5 6.94 6.96 -8.69
N SER A 6 7.11 8.29 -8.74
CA SER A 6 6.15 9.22 -9.33
C SER A 6 6.21 9.08 -10.85
N THR A 7 5.52 8.10 -11.43
CA THR A 7 5.61 7.86 -12.89
C THR A 7 4.28 7.76 -13.61
N PHE A 8 3.14 7.92 -12.95
CA PHE A 8 1.86 7.61 -13.58
C PHE A 8 0.76 8.62 -13.21
N GLY A 9 0.86 9.83 -13.75
CA GLY A 9 -0.08 10.92 -13.48
C GLY A 9 0.08 11.52 -12.06
N ASP A 10 -0.52 12.68 -11.83
CA ASP A 10 -0.23 13.53 -10.67
C ASP A 10 -0.62 12.93 -9.30
N ASN A 11 -1.27 11.77 -9.25
CA ASN A 11 -1.88 11.21 -8.03
C ASN A 11 -1.47 9.76 -7.70
N ILE A 12 -0.61 9.11 -8.50
CA ILE A 12 -0.12 7.75 -8.19
C ILE A 12 1.17 7.80 -7.37
N LEU A 13 1.15 7.15 -6.21
CA LEU A 13 2.33 6.90 -5.40
C LEU A 13 2.65 5.41 -5.38
N ALA A 14 3.81 5.05 -5.91
CA ALA A 14 4.31 3.69 -5.89
C ALA A 14 5.39 3.53 -4.83
N PHE A 15 5.21 2.57 -3.93
CA PHE A 15 6.21 2.12 -2.98
C PHE A 15 6.70 0.74 -3.40
N ARG A 16 7.94 0.67 -3.87
CA ARG A 16 8.61 -0.60 -4.17
C ARG A 16 9.58 -0.92 -3.05
N HIS A 17 9.39 -2.05 -2.37
CA HIS A 17 10.31 -2.49 -1.32
C HIS A 17 11.17 -3.66 -1.78
N ARG A 18 12.47 -3.58 -1.45
CA ARG A 18 13.44 -4.65 -1.70
C ARG A 18 14.22 -4.92 -0.41
N GLY A 19 14.27 -6.20 0.00
CA GLY A 19 14.96 -6.63 1.23
C GLY A 19 13.99 -6.93 2.39
N PRO A 20 14.50 -7.08 3.62
CA PRO A 20 13.64 -7.27 4.79
C PRO A 20 12.76 -6.04 5.05
N VAL A 21 11.57 -6.24 5.61
CA VAL A 21 10.68 -5.18 6.11
C VAL A 21 10.53 -5.29 7.61
N THR A 22 10.66 -4.15 8.29
CA THR A 22 10.28 -4.01 9.70
C THR A 22 8.90 -3.38 9.85
N ASP A 23 8.26 -3.60 11.00
CA ASP A 23 7.00 -2.93 11.32
C ASP A 23 7.16 -1.40 11.38
N SER A 24 8.33 -0.89 11.80
CA SER A 24 8.61 0.55 11.78
C SER A 24 8.68 1.13 10.37
N GLU A 25 9.28 0.41 9.42
CA GLU A 25 9.28 0.80 8.01
C GLU A 25 7.86 0.80 7.44
N PHE A 26 7.04 -0.18 7.81
CA PHE A 26 5.65 -0.27 7.41
C PHE A 26 4.78 0.88 7.97
N VAL A 27 5.02 1.30 9.21
CA VAL A 27 4.40 2.48 9.83
C VAL A 27 4.85 3.77 9.13
N ALA A 28 6.14 3.89 8.82
CA ALA A 28 6.69 5.08 8.19
C ALA A 28 6.07 5.36 6.80
N ILE A 29 5.72 4.31 6.04
CA ILE A 29 4.97 4.46 4.78
C ILE A 29 3.60 5.10 5.05
N ALA A 30 2.88 4.60 6.06
CA ALA A 30 1.55 5.11 6.40
C ALA A 30 1.60 6.58 6.81
N ASP A 31 2.56 6.96 7.66
CA ASP A 31 2.74 8.34 8.09
C ASP A 31 3.10 9.26 6.91
N MET A 32 4.01 8.83 6.02
CA MET A 32 4.34 9.57 4.81
C MET A 32 3.11 9.82 3.92
N VAL A 33 2.23 8.84 3.77
CA VAL A 33 1.00 9.00 2.97
C VAL A 33 -0.01 9.89 3.69
N ALA A 34 -0.09 9.82 5.01
CA ALA A 34 -0.98 10.67 5.81
C ALA A 34 -0.63 12.16 5.72
N ASP A 35 0.65 12.49 5.58
CA ASP A 35 1.16 13.87 5.52
C ASP A 35 0.98 14.55 4.15
N LEU A 36 0.48 13.82 3.15
CA LEU A 36 0.26 14.40 1.82
C LEU A 36 -0.91 15.39 1.82
N PRO A 37 -0.79 16.51 1.07
CA PRO A 37 -1.79 17.59 1.11
C PRO A 37 -3.12 17.24 0.41
N ARG A 38 -3.15 16.23 -0.47
CA ARG A 38 -4.32 15.87 -1.29
C ARG A 38 -5.16 14.79 -0.64
N ARG A 39 -6.16 15.18 0.17
CA ARG A 39 -7.06 14.22 0.83
C ARG A 39 -7.98 13.51 -0.18
N GLY A 40 -8.07 12.19 -0.09
CA GLY A 40 -9.00 11.38 -0.88
C GLY A 40 -8.64 11.16 -2.36
N ASP A 41 -7.47 11.61 -2.82
CA ASP A 41 -7.09 11.56 -4.24
C ASP A 41 -5.94 10.59 -4.53
N VAL A 42 -5.23 10.12 -3.50
CA VAL A 42 -4.01 9.31 -3.69
C VAL A 42 -4.36 7.90 -4.15
N LEU A 43 -3.69 7.48 -5.22
CA LEU A 43 -3.72 6.12 -5.76
C LEU A 43 -2.41 5.44 -5.36
N LEU A 44 -2.49 4.45 -4.47
CA LEU A 44 -1.30 3.84 -3.87
C LEU A 44 -1.00 2.49 -4.51
N LEU A 45 0.20 2.33 -5.08
CA LEU A 45 0.74 1.04 -5.49
C LEU A 45 1.77 0.56 -4.45
N LEU A 46 1.49 -0.58 -3.84
CA LEU A 46 2.40 -1.27 -2.93
C LEU A 46 2.98 -2.49 -3.64
N ASP A 47 4.22 -2.38 -4.10
CA ASP A 47 4.95 -3.47 -4.76
C ASP A 47 5.88 -4.14 -3.75
N TRP A 48 5.43 -5.31 -3.30
CA TRP A 48 6.06 -6.11 -2.26
C TRP A 48 6.82 -7.32 -2.80
N VAL A 49 7.00 -7.42 -4.12
CA VAL A 49 7.69 -8.55 -4.77
C VAL A 49 9.14 -8.68 -4.28
N GLY A 50 9.79 -7.56 -3.99
CA GLY A 50 11.18 -7.55 -3.51
C GLY A 50 11.35 -7.80 -2.01
N ILE A 51 10.28 -7.89 -1.21
CA ILE A 51 10.38 -8.09 0.24
C ILE A 51 10.93 -9.48 0.51
N LYS A 52 12.16 -9.65 1.00
CA LYS A 52 12.76 -10.98 1.20
C LYS A 52 12.27 -11.66 2.47
N ASP A 53 12.08 -10.87 3.52
CA ASP A 53 11.63 -11.32 4.82
C ASP A 53 10.73 -10.25 5.45
N TRP A 54 9.70 -10.68 6.14
CA TRP A 54 8.84 -9.80 6.92
C TRP A 54 8.34 -10.63 8.10
N ALA A 55 8.94 -10.38 9.28
CA ALA A 55 8.54 -10.97 10.54
C ALA A 55 7.22 -10.36 11.04
N PHE A 56 6.19 -10.40 10.19
CA PHE A 56 4.91 -9.77 10.45
C PHE A 56 4.21 -10.45 11.63
N SER A 57 4.20 -9.77 12.76
CA SER A 57 3.16 -9.93 13.78
C SER A 57 1.96 -9.06 13.42
N ALA A 58 0.74 -9.49 13.76
CA ALA A 58 -0.43 -8.64 13.61
C ALA A 58 -0.13 -7.27 14.26
N PRO A 59 -0.11 -6.16 13.48
CA PRO A 59 0.46 -4.92 13.94
C PRO A 59 -0.28 -4.40 15.18
N GLY A 60 0.47 -3.90 16.16
CA GLY A 60 -0.08 -3.25 17.35
C GLY A 60 -0.87 -1.98 17.03
N GLY A 61 -1.34 -1.29 18.07
CA GLY A 61 -2.20 -0.10 17.95
C GLY A 61 -1.62 0.99 17.05
N ASP A 62 -0.30 1.20 17.07
CA ASP A 62 0.35 2.30 16.35
C ASP A 62 0.25 2.16 14.83
N ALA A 63 0.49 0.96 14.30
CA ALA A 63 0.35 0.71 12.86
C ALA A 63 -1.09 0.81 12.39
N LEU A 64 -2.04 0.35 13.19
CA LEU A 64 -3.47 0.53 12.89
C LEU A 64 -3.82 2.02 12.84
N LEU A 65 -3.39 2.82 13.82
CA LEU A 65 -3.63 4.26 13.87
C LEU A 65 -2.97 5.00 12.69
N ALA A 66 -1.72 4.67 12.36
CA ALA A 66 -1.01 5.25 11.24
C ALA A 66 -1.74 5.02 9.92
N TRP A 67 -2.13 3.77 9.65
CA TRP A 67 -2.86 3.43 8.42
C TRP A 67 -4.26 4.05 8.38
N ARG A 68 -4.97 4.15 9.51
CA ARG A 68 -6.25 4.89 9.56
C ARG A 68 -6.10 6.38 9.23
N ARG A 69 -5.00 7.01 9.66
CA ARG A 69 -4.70 8.40 9.26
C ARG A 69 -4.45 8.48 7.76
N ALA A 70 -3.62 7.57 7.22
CA ALA A 70 -3.31 7.50 5.79
C ALA A 70 -4.55 7.29 4.92
N ALA A 71 -5.53 6.50 5.39
CA ALA A 71 -6.76 6.22 4.66
C ALA A 71 -7.54 7.48 4.25
N LYS A 72 -7.44 8.57 5.02
CA LYS A 72 -8.06 9.87 4.69
C LYS A 72 -7.50 10.52 3.42
N THR A 73 -6.31 10.10 3.01
CA THR A 73 -5.61 10.61 1.83
C THR A 73 -5.79 9.69 0.63
N ILE A 74 -6.08 8.41 0.86
CA ILE A 74 -6.03 7.37 -0.15
C ILE A 74 -7.41 7.12 -0.75
N ARG A 75 -7.53 7.20 -2.08
CA ARG A 75 -8.71 6.75 -2.83
C ARG A 75 -8.71 5.24 -3.04
N ARG A 76 -7.55 4.70 -3.42
CA ARG A 76 -7.43 3.30 -3.87
C ARG A 76 -6.04 2.74 -3.60
N ILE A 77 -5.97 1.46 -3.27
CA ILE A 77 -4.71 0.73 -3.06
C ILE A 77 -4.65 -0.50 -3.95
N ALA A 78 -3.53 -0.65 -4.64
CA ALA A 78 -3.14 -1.89 -5.28
C ALA A 78 -1.95 -2.51 -4.57
N ILE A 79 -2.07 -3.78 -4.19
CA ILE A 79 -1.01 -4.52 -3.48
C ILE A 79 -0.52 -5.66 -4.38
N VAL A 80 0.73 -5.61 -4.81
CA VAL A 80 1.37 -6.69 -5.56
C VAL A 80 2.28 -7.46 -4.61
N HIS A 81 2.00 -8.73 -4.36
CA HIS A 81 2.74 -9.50 -3.36
C HIS A 81 2.82 -11.00 -3.68
N ASP A 82 3.87 -11.64 -3.18
CA ASP A 82 3.98 -13.10 -3.17
C ASP A 82 2.96 -13.75 -2.21
N PRO A 83 2.58 -15.02 -2.42
CA PRO A 83 1.68 -15.75 -1.51
C PRO A 83 2.14 -15.78 -0.05
N ARG A 84 3.45 -15.79 0.21
CA ARG A 84 4.01 -15.75 1.58
C ARG A 84 3.68 -14.45 2.34
N LEU A 85 3.35 -13.39 1.61
CA LEU A 85 2.94 -12.09 2.16
C LEU A 85 1.42 -11.91 2.20
N ASN A 86 0.64 -13.00 2.02
CA ASN A 86 -0.82 -12.95 2.09
C ASN A 86 -1.33 -12.38 3.41
N ARG A 87 -0.67 -12.70 4.54
CA ARG A 87 -1.09 -12.23 5.87
C ARG A 87 -1.01 -10.69 6.00
N PRO A 88 0.15 -10.04 5.78
CA PRO A 88 0.21 -8.58 5.82
C PRO A 88 -0.70 -7.91 4.79
N ALA A 89 -0.83 -8.48 3.58
CA ALA A 89 -1.68 -7.92 2.53
C ALA A 89 -3.17 -7.98 2.89
N ALA A 90 -3.61 -9.11 3.46
CA ALA A 90 -4.97 -9.29 3.93
C ALA A 90 -5.29 -8.38 5.11
N TRP A 91 -4.37 -8.23 6.06
CA TRP A 91 -4.52 -7.31 7.18
C TRP A 91 -4.70 -5.87 6.71
N LEU A 92 -3.77 -5.38 5.87
CA LEU A 92 -3.85 -4.02 5.34
C LEU A 92 -5.13 -3.82 4.54
N GLY A 93 -5.46 -4.79 3.66
CA GLY A 93 -6.70 -4.74 2.89
C GLY A 93 -7.96 -4.74 3.75
N ALA A 94 -7.97 -5.38 4.92
CA ALA A 94 -9.09 -5.33 5.85
C ALA A 94 -9.21 -3.94 6.51
N VAL A 95 -8.11 -3.41 7.05
CA VAL A 95 -8.07 -2.08 7.68
C VAL A 95 -8.53 -1.01 6.70
N MET A 96 -7.99 -1.01 5.49
CA MET A 96 -8.29 0.00 4.47
C MET A 96 -9.74 -0.04 3.99
N ARG A 97 -10.31 -1.24 3.82
CA ARG A 97 -11.72 -1.38 3.46
C ARG A 97 -12.67 -0.92 4.56
N GLN A 98 -12.31 -1.10 5.84
CA GLN A 98 -13.10 -0.55 6.95
C GLN A 98 -13.15 0.98 6.92
N GLU A 99 -12.11 1.63 6.42
CA GLU A 99 -12.02 3.09 6.26
C GLU A 99 -12.58 3.57 4.89
N GLY A 100 -13.24 2.71 4.11
CA GLY A 100 -13.86 3.06 2.83
C GLY A 100 -12.92 3.10 1.62
N VAL A 101 -11.66 2.69 1.77
CA VAL A 101 -10.68 2.66 0.68
C VAL A 101 -10.90 1.44 -0.22
N ILE A 102 -10.86 1.64 -1.55
CA ILE A 102 -10.95 0.54 -2.51
C ILE A 102 -9.61 -0.19 -2.56
N VAL A 103 -9.58 -1.46 -2.15
CA VAL A 103 -8.34 -2.26 -2.14
C VAL A 103 -8.47 -3.55 -2.93
N ARG A 104 -7.45 -3.80 -3.76
CA ARG A 104 -7.29 -5.07 -4.46
C ARG A 104 -5.83 -5.53 -4.42
N SER A 105 -5.63 -6.84 -4.51
CA SER A 105 -4.29 -7.44 -4.54
C SER A 105 -4.07 -8.29 -5.78
N TRP A 106 -2.80 -8.42 -6.16
CA TRP A 106 -2.33 -9.15 -7.33
C TRP A 106 -1.12 -10.00 -7.00
N ARG A 107 -1.00 -11.12 -7.72
CA ARG A 107 0.25 -11.89 -7.78
C ARG A 107 1.30 -11.14 -8.62
N PRO A 108 2.61 -11.39 -8.42
CA PRO A 108 3.69 -10.67 -9.11
C PRO A 108 3.57 -10.71 -10.64
N GLN A 109 3.16 -11.86 -11.19
CA GLN A 109 2.94 -12.04 -12.63
C GLN A 109 1.86 -11.12 -13.24
N HIS A 110 1.04 -10.49 -12.41
CA HIS A 110 -0.03 -9.56 -12.82
C HIS A 110 0.26 -8.11 -12.37
N ALA A 111 1.50 -7.78 -11.99
CA ALA A 111 1.86 -6.45 -11.48
C ALA A 111 1.47 -5.31 -12.45
N ALA A 112 1.60 -5.53 -13.76
CA ALA A 112 1.18 -4.54 -14.77
C ALA A 112 -0.33 -4.23 -14.68
N LEU A 113 -1.17 -5.25 -14.43
CA LEU A 113 -2.62 -5.07 -14.28
C LEU A 113 -2.98 -4.27 -13.02
N ALA A 114 -2.16 -4.35 -11.97
CA ALA A 114 -2.35 -3.57 -10.76
C ALA A 114 -2.19 -2.06 -11.02
N ALA A 115 -1.16 -1.68 -11.78
CA ALA A 115 -0.92 -0.29 -12.18
C ALA A 115 -2.03 0.23 -13.11
N THR A 116 -2.42 -0.56 -14.12
CA THR A 116 -3.53 -0.21 -15.02
C THR A 116 -4.83 -0.01 -14.23
N TRP A 117 -5.14 -0.89 -13.30
CA TRP A 117 -6.35 -0.77 -12.48
C TRP A 117 -6.36 0.46 -11.56
N LEU A 118 -5.20 0.92 -11.08
CA LEU A 118 -5.16 2.19 -10.34
C LEU A 118 -5.58 3.37 -11.22
N GLN A 119 -5.22 3.34 -12.50
CA GLN A 119 -5.51 4.41 -13.47
C GLN A 119 -6.92 4.37 -14.06
N THR A 120 -7.62 3.24 -13.97
CA THR A 120 -9.00 3.19 -14.46
C THR A 120 -9.90 4.03 -13.56
N ASP A 121 -10.58 5.01 -14.15
CA ASP A 121 -11.71 5.67 -13.50
C ASP A 121 -12.76 4.60 -13.19
N VAL A 122 -13.04 4.42 -11.90
CA VAL A 122 -14.23 3.69 -11.48
C VAL A 122 -15.24 4.78 -11.16
N SER A 123 -16.15 4.96 -12.10
CA SER A 123 -17.34 5.80 -12.02
C SER A 123 -18.25 5.37 -10.88
#